data_AF-A0A2V6PQC9-F1
#
_entry.id   AF-A0A2V6PQC9-F1
#
_cell.length_a   1.000
_cell.length_b   1.000
_cell.length_c   1.000
_cell.angle_alpha   90.00
_cell.angle_beta   90.00
_cell.angle_gamma   90.00
#
_symmetry.space_group_name_H-M   'P 1'
#
loop_
_entity.id
_entity.type
_entity.pdbx_description
1 polymer ?
#
loop_
_entity_poly.entity_id
_entity_poly.type
_entity_poly.pdbx_seq_one_letter_code
_entity_poly.pdbx_strand_id
1 'polypeptide(L)'
;MPEISRLPLSPNWGGHTAFPLLGVTIPDYAANTHGKVRDFVVAVSEATQNECREFRHVTFFVDVTTETRPFAVSNFQVPESTGEFCKRGGRFGPHSSNESFASIFYRKMVFIAYFNAGVRAVDVRDPYTPREVAFYIPATTAKTAERCVASQVGAPAGATNGTRSCKVAIQTNNVEVDDRGLVYLADRANTGLHIVKLTGAAARIVGGN
;
A
#
# COMPACT_ATOMS: atom_id res chain seq x y z
N MET A 1 -27.41 -9.73 -2.94
CA MET A 1 -27.14 -8.29 -2.80
C MET A 1 -27.02 -7.71 -4.19
N PRO A 2 -27.68 -6.58 -4.52
CA PRO A 2 -27.54 -5.99 -5.86
C PRO A 2 -26.12 -5.44 -6.06
N GLU A 3 -25.49 -5.79 -7.18
CA GLU A 3 -24.23 -5.21 -7.65
C GLU A 3 -24.58 -3.92 -8.43
N ILE A 4 -24.09 -2.76 -7.96
CA ILE A 4 -24.32 -1.46 -8.64
C ILE A 4 -23.44 -1.36 -9.89
N SER A 5 -22.18 -1.77 -9.78
CA SER A 5 -21.21 -1.80 -10.87
C SER A 5 -20.03 -2.72 -10.54
N ARG A 6 -19.18 -2.95 -11.54
CA ARG A 6 -17.96 -3.74 -11.43
C ARG A 6 -16.85 -3.10 -12.27
N LEU A 7 -15.68 -2.95 -11.66
CA LEU A 7 -14.45 -2.61 -12.36
C LEU A 7 -13.64 -3.90 -12.58
N PRO A 8 -13.58 -4.46 -13.80
CA PRO A 8 -12.67 -5.55 -14.09
C PRO A 8 -11.22 -5.04 -14.06
N LEU A 9 -10.40 -5.58 -13.17
CA LEU A 9 -8.96 -5.32 -13.14
C LEU A 9 -8.21 -6.27 -14.08
N SER A 10 -6.99 -5.90 -14.47
CA SER A 10 -6.08 -6.79 -15.18
C SER A 10 -5.91 -8.10 -14.40
N PRO A 11 -5.83 -9.27 -15.07
CA PRO A 11 -5.57 -10.55 -14.40
C PRO A 11 -4.24 -10.59 -13.64
N ASN A 12 -3.33 -9.65 -13.93
CA ASN A 12 -2.05 -9.51 -13.24
C ASN A 12 -2.17 -8.86 -11.84
N TRP A 13 -3.32 -8.25 -11.52
CA TRP A 13 -3.53 -7.50 -10.28
C TRP A 13 -4.85 -7.92 -9.62
N GLY A 14 -4.77 -8.54 -8.44
CA GLY A 14 -5.93 -8.81 -7.59
C GLY A 14 -6.17 -7.69 -6.59
N GLY A 15 -7.43 -7.45 -6.18
CA GLY A 15 -7.73 -6.53 -5.07
C GLY A 15 -7.56 -7.23 -3.72
N HIS A 16 -6.87 -6.57 -2.78
CA HIS A 16 -6.66 -7.07 -1.42
C HIS A 16 -7.40 -6.20 -0.38
N THR A 17 -7.21 -4.87 -0.38
CA THR A 17 -8.06 -3.94 0.38
C THR A 17 -8.66 -2.86 -0.51
N ALA A 18 -9.79 -2.31 -0.07
CA ALA A 18 -10.44 -1.15 -0.65
C ALA A 18 -10.70 -0.11 0.45
N PHE A 19 -10.18 1.10 0.27
CA PHE A 19 -10.34 2.21 1.21
C PHE A 19 -11.11 3.37 0.55
N PRO A 20 -12.37 3.63 0.95
CA PRO A 20 -13.16 4.72 0.41
C PRO A 20 -12.64 6.11 0.81
N LEU A 21 -12.38 6.96 -0.17
CA LEU A 21 -12.04 8.37 -0.02
C LEU A 21 -13.15 9.21 -0.65
N LEU A 22 -14.17 9.49 0.14
CA LEU A 22 -15.37 10.18 -0.31
C LEU A 22 -15.27 11.69 -0.05
N GLY A 23 -15.86 12.50 -0.91
CA GLY A 23 -15.94 13.93 -0.76
C GLY A 23 -14.57 14.62 -0.78
N VAL A 24 -13.68 14.19 -1.69
CA VAL A 24 -12.37 14.80 -1.90
C VAL A 24 -12.52 16.04 -2.77
N THR A 25 -12.10 17.19 -2.26
CA THR A 25 -12.05 18.43 -3.05
C THR A 25 -10.74 18.47 -3.84
N ILE A 26 -10.81 18.55 -5.16
CA ILE A 26 -9.63 18.61 -6.03
C ILE A 26 -9.13 20.06 -6.10
N PRO A 27 -7.93 20.39 -5.59
CA PRO A 27 -7.45 21.77 -5.49
C PRO A 27 -7.46 22.51 -6.82
N ASP A 28 -6.95 21.88 -7.87
CA ASP A 28 -6.82 22.49 -9.19
C ASP A 28 -8.18 22.70 -9.89
N TYR A 29 -9.25 22.10 -9.37
CA TYR A 29 -10.62 22.24 -9.90
C TYR A 29 -11.42 23.31 -9.15
N ALA A 30 -10.81 24.11 -8.27
CA ALA A 30 -11.50 25.12 -7.46
C ALA A 30 -12.37 26.09 -8.29
N ALA A 31 -11.91 26.44 -9.49
CA ALA A 31 -12.62 27.34 -10.42
C ALA A 31 -13.68 26.65 -11.28
N ASN A 32 -13.73 25.31 -11.33
CA ASN A 32 -14.62 24.57 -12.23
C ASN A 32 -16.09 24.76 -11.85
N THR A 33 -17.01 24.79 -12.81
CA THR A 33 -18.45 24.83 -12.48
C THR A 33 -19.00 23.49 -11.98
N HIS A 34 -18.34 22.38 -12.33
CA HIS A 34 -18.70 21.01 -11.93
C HIS A 34 -17.46 20.20 -11.53
N GLY A 35 -17.67 19.12 -10.78
CA GLY A 35 -16.61 18.14 -10.49
C GLY A 35 -15.54 18.58 -9.49
N LYS A 36 -15.78 19.66 -8.72
CA LYS A 36 -14.87 20.13 -7.67
C LYS A 36 -14.63 19.09 -6.57
N VAL A 37 -15.68 18.34 -6.26
CA VAL A 37 -15.69 17.29 -5.24
C VAL A 37 -15.93 15.96 -5.96
N ARG A 38 -15.12 14.96 -5.62
CA ARG A 38 -15.09 13.65 -6.25
C ARG A 38 -14.98 12.57 -5.19
N ASP A 39 -15.45 11.38 -5.53
CA ASP A 39 -15.38 10.19 -4.69
C ASP A 39 -14.41 9.19 -5.30
N PHE A 40 -13.56 8.61 -4.46
CA PHE A 40 -12.55 7.64 -4.86
C PHE A 40 -12.57 6.40 -3.99
N VAL A 41 -12.05 5.31 -4.52
CA VAL A 41 -11.64 4.13 -3.77
C VAL A 41 -10.15 3.92 -4.01
N VAL A 42 -9.37 3.82 -2.93
CA VAL A 42 -8.00 3.32 -2.99
C VAL A 42 -8.06 1.81 -2.96
N ALA A 43 -7.84 1.18 -4.11
CA ALA A 43 -7.83 -0.26 -4.27
C ALA A 43 -6.38 -0.77 -4.23
N VAL A 44 -6.01 -1.43 -3.14
CA VAL A 44 -4.66 -1.93 -2.90
C VAL A 44 -4.58 -3.36 -3.42
N SER A 45 -3.63 -3.62 -4.33
CA SER A 45 -3.30 -4.97 -4.77
C SER A 45 -2.33 -5.66 -3.80
N GLU A 46 -2.18 -6.99 -3.88
CA GLU A 46 -1.26 -7.75 -3.03
C GLU A 46 -0.15 -8.43 -3.83
N ALA A 47 1.11 -8.15 -3.46
CA ALA A 47 2.23 -9.00 -3.84
C ALA A 47 2.22 -10.34 -3.06
N THR A 48 2.42 -11.44 -3.76
CA THR A 48 2.35 -12.80 -3.19
C THR A 48 3.69 -13.54 -3.22
N GLN A 49 4.58 -13.16 -4.12
CA GLN A 49 5.86 -13.83 -4.35
C GLN A 49 7.05 -13.07 -3.75
N ASN A 50 8.03 -13.85 -3.28
CA ASN A 50 9.30 -13.30 -2.82
C ASN A 50 10.18 -12.93 -4.02
N GLU A 51 11.01 -11.91 -3.86
CA GLU A 51 12.06 -11.51 -4.82
C GLU A 51 11.51 -11.19 -6.23
N CYS A 52 10.30 -10.60 -6.29
CA CYS A 52 9.72 -10.06 -7.52
C CYS A 52 9.49 -11.08 -8.64
N ARG A 53 9.15 -12.33 -8.29
CA ARG A 53 8.89 -13.42 -9.23
C ARG A 53 7.43 -13.49 -9.70
N GLU A 54 6.80 -12.32 -9.81
CA GLU A 54 5.41 -12.11 -10.21
C GLU A 54 5.28 -10.75 -10.92
N PHE A 55 4.11 -10.46 -11.48
CA PHE A 55 3.82 -9.11 -11.97
C PHE A 55 3.89 -8.10 -10.82
N ARG A 56 4.46 -6.93 -11.08
CA ARG A 56 4.56 -5.88 -10.07
C ARG A 56 3.16 -5.40 -9.69
N HIS A 57 2.74 -5.67 -8.46
CA HIS A 57 1.48 -5.18 -7.91
C HIS A 57 1.55 -3.69 -7.59
N VAL A 58 0.40 -3.01 -7.72
CA VAL A 58 0.28 -1.54 -7.56
C VAL A 58 -0.93 -1.19 -6.72
N THR A 59 -0.97 0.03 -6.17
CA THR A 59 -2.18 0.59 -5.54
C THR A 59 -2.89 1.47 -6.54
N PHE A 60 -4.18 1.27 -6.78
CA PHE A 60 -4.99 2.06 -7.71
C PHE A 60 -5.82 3.10 -6.98
N PHE A 61 -5.98 4.26 -7.61
CA PHE A 61 -6.99 5.25 -7.24
C PHE A 61 -8.10 5.19 -8.28
N VAL A 62 -9.26 4.72 -7.84
CA VAL A 62 -10.43 4.50 -8.69
C VAL A 62 -11.41 5.62 -8.43
N ASP A 63 -11.71 6.43 -9.43
CA ASP A 63 -12.79 7.41 -9.37
C ASP A 63 -14.13 6.68 -9.43
N VAL A 64 -14.95 6.90 -8.39
CA VAL A 64 -16.28 6.31 -8.22
C VAL A 64 -17.36 7.38 -8.10
N THR A 65 -17.07 8.63 -8.49
CA THR A 65 -18.01 9.75 -8.45
C THR A 65 -19.30 9.43 -9.22
N THR A 66 -19.18 8.68 -10.32
CA THR A 66 -20.32 8.03 -10.96
C THR A 66 -20.28 6.55 -10.58
N GLU A 67 -21.08 6.15 -9.58
CA GLU A 67 -21.06 4.80 -9.00
C GLU A 67 -21.24 3.68 -10.03
N THR A 68 -21.94 3.93 -11.13
CA THR A 68 -22.18 2.97 -12.22
C THR A 68 -21.00 2.81 -13.18
N ARG A 69 -19.98 3.67 -13.09
CA ARG A 69 -18.83 3.73 -14.01
C ARG A 69 -17.50 3.98 -13.25
N PRO A 70 -17.07 3.07 -12.38
CA PRO A 70 -15.78 3.18 -11.72
C PRO A 70 -14.63 3.15 -12.75
N PHE A 71 -13.62 4.00 -12.57
CA PHE A 71 -12.46 4.05 -13.47
C PHE A 71 -11.16 4.34 -12.72
N ALA A 72 -10.11 3.56 -12.99
CA ALA A 72 -8.79 3.80 -12.41
C ALA A 72 -8.14 5.04 -13.05
N VAL A 73 -7.93 6.10 -12.26
CA VAL A 73 -7.42 7.38 -12.76
C VAL A 73 -5.94 7.58 -12.50
N SER A 74 -5.38 6.89 -11.50
CA SER A 74 -3.95 6.94 -11.18
C SER A 74 -3.52 5.68 -10.39
N ASN A 75 -2.23 5.58 -10.10
CA ASN A 75 -1.67 4.52 -9.26
C ASN A 75 -0.50 5.01 -8.41
N PHE A 76 -0.20 4.27 -7.35
CA PHE A 76 0.97 4.44 -6.50
C PHE A 76 1.84 3.18 -6.50
N GLN A 77 3.15 3.39 -6.65
CA GLN A 77 4.18 2.35 -6.65
C GLN A 77 5.45 2.86 -5.96
N VAL A 78 6.13 1.96 -5.25
CA VAL A 78 7.49 2.20 -4.76
C VAL A 78 8.48 1.74 -5.83
N PRO A 79 9.42 2.59 -6.29
CA PRO A 79 10.44 2.16 -7.24
C PRO A 79 11.41 1.16 -6.59
N GLU A 80 11.63 0.03 -7.25
CA GLU A 80 12.48 -1.07 -6.78
C GLU A 80 13.91 -0.61 -6.44
N SER A 81 14.48 0.23 -7.30
CA SER A 81 15.85 0.73 -7.22
C SER A 81 16.12 1.63 -6.02
N THR A 82 15.09 2.12 -5.33
CA THR A 82 15.27 2.98 -4.14
C THR A 82 15.70 2.20 -2.89
N GLY A 83 15.62 0.87 -2.93
CA GLY A 83 16.04 0.02 -1.80
C GLY A 83 16.48 -1.38 -2.18
N GLU A 84 16.75 -1.63 -3.47
CA GLU A 84 17.09 -2.94 -4.04
C GLU A 84 16.13 -4.04 -3.54
N PHE A 85 14.84 -3.71 -3.52
CA PHE A 85 13.84 -4.48 -2.78
C PHE A 85 13.65 -5.90 -3.32
N CYS A 86 13.89 -6.14 -4.61
CA CYS A 86 13.83 -7.51 -5.14
C CYS A 86 14.99 -8.36 -4.60
N LYS A 87 16.18 -7.77 -4.41
CA LYS A 87 17.36 -8.47 -3.90
C LYS A 87 17.34 -8.64 -2.39
N ARG A 88 16.71 -7.72 -1.66
CA ARG A 88 16.60 -7.72 -0.19
C ARG A 88 15.95 -8.99 0.39
N GLY A 89 15.14 -9.70 -0.40
CA GLY A 89 14.42 -10.89 0.04
C GLY A 89 13.01 -10.59 0.53
N GLY A 90 12.18 -11.63 0.64
CA GLY A 90 10.76 -11.46 0.96
C GLY A 90 9.94 -10.87 -0.19
N ARG A 91 8.67 -10.62 0.08
CA ARG A 91 7.76 -9.96 -0.87
C ARG A 91 8.10 -8.48 -0.96
N PHE A 92 8.00 -7.93 -2.17
CA PHE A 92 8.09 -6.50 -2.43
C PHE A 92 6.87 -6.07 -3.22
N GLY A 93 6.05 -5.19 -2.67
CA GLY A 93 4.80 -4.76 -3.29
C GLY A 93 3.80 -4.33 -2.24
N PRO A 94 2.68 -3.70 -2.64
CA PRO A 94 1.60 -3.39 -1.73
C PRO A 94 1.00 -4.68 -1.13
N HIS A 95 0.37 -4.53 0.03
CA HIS A 95 -0.44 -5.55 0.66
C HIS A 95 -1.79 -4.95 1.08
N SER A 96 -1.80 -4.04 2.04
CA SER A 96 -3.04 -3.43 2.57
C SER A 96 -2.88 -1.94 2.82
N SER A 97 -4.01 -1.22 2.81
CA SER A 97 -4.12 0.11 3.39
C SER A 97 -4.25 0.05 4.91
N ASN A 98 -4.23 1.21 5.58
CA ASN A 98 -4.92 1.36 6.86
C ASN A 98 -6.44 1.24 6.65
N GLU A 99 -7.19 0.85 7.69
CA GLU A 99 -8.65 0.74 7.61
C GLU A 99 -9.37 1.80 8.44
N SER A 100 -8.70 2.36 9.46
CA SER A 100 -9.23 3.46 10.24
C SER A 100 -9.46 4.71 9.38
N PHE A 101 -10.61 5.34 9.60
CA PHE A 101 -10.99 6.64 9.05
C PHE A 101 -10.58 7.80 9.97
N ALA A 102 -9.52 7.62 10.77
CA ALA A 102 -9.01 8.61 11.70
C ALA A 102 -8.97 10.00 11.04
N SER A 103 -9.66 10.95 11.67
CA SER A 103 -9.98 12.27 11.12
C SER A 103 -8.74 13.09 10.76
N ILE A 104 -7.65 12.88 11.51
CA ILE A 104 -6.35 13.52 11.28
C ILE A 104 -5.75 13.14 9.92
N PHE A 105 -6.01 11.92 9.42
CA PHE A 105 -5.48 11.39 8.16
C PHE A 105 -6.50 11.37 7.02
N TYR A 106 -7.80 11.23 7.32
CA TYR A 106 -8.81 11.01 6.29
C TYR A 106 -8.83 12.12 5.23
N ARG A 107 -8.86 11.73 3.94
CA ARG A 107 -8.70 12.59 2.74
C ARG A 107 -7.37 13.34 2.60
N LYS A 108 -6.43 13.16 3.52
CA LYS A 108 -5.10 13.79 3.47
C LYS A 108 -3.99 12.78 3.21
N MET A 109 -4.07 11.64 3.88
CA MET A 109 -3.04 10.60 3.85
C MET A 109 -3.68 9.21 3.85
N VAL A 110 -3.13 8.29 3.06
CA VAL A 110 -3.37 6.85 3.21
C VAL A 110 -2.02 6.18 3.47
N PHE A 111 -2.03 5.20 4.38
CA PHE A 111 -0.85 4.40 4.68
C PHE A 111 -0.98 3.05 4.00
N ILE A 112 0.09 2.63 3.31
CA ILE A 112 0.13 1.36 2.59
C ILE A 112 1.23 0.48 3.20
N ALA A 113 0.86 -0.69 3.72
CA ALA A 113 1.81 -1.74 4.02
C ALA A 113 2.39 -2.28 2.71
N TYR A 114 3.72 -2.27 2.59
CA TYR A 114 4.45 -2.57 1.36
C TYR A 114 5.53 -3.65 1.58
N PHE A 115 5.20 -4.68 2.38
CA PHE A 115 6.07 -5.79 2.73
C PHE A 115 7.50 -5.37 3.10
N ASN A 116 8.53 -5.81 2.37
CA ASN A 116 9.94 -5.52 2.66
C ASN A 116 10.32 -4.04 2.46
N ALA A 117 9.41 -3.25 1.93
CA ALA A 117 9.50 -1.81 1.79
C ALA A 117 8.77 -1.06 2.92
N GLY A 118 8.33 -1.76 3.98
CA GLY A 118 7.79 -1.14 5.20
C GLY A 118 6.40 -0.55 5.00
N VAL A 119 6.09 0.55 5.70
CA VAL A 119 4.89 1.37 5.44
C VAL A 119 5.23 2.57 4.58
N ARG A 120 4.33 2.92 3.66
CA ARG A 120 4.37 4.14 2.83
C ARG A 120 3.26 5.08 3.23
N ALA A 121 3.58 6.33 3.53
CA ALA A 121 2.61 7.39 3.74
C ALA A 121 2.42 8.15 2.42
N VAL A 122 1.21 8.06 1.86
CA VAL A 122 0.86 8.60 0.56
C VAL A 122 -0.08 9.79 0.76
N ASP A 123 0.32 10.97 0.29
CA ASP A 123 -0.53 12.15 0.21
C ASP A 123 -1.58 11.92 -0.88
N VAL A 124 -2.85 12.00 -0.48
CA VAL A 124 -4.03 11.69 -1.32
C VAL A 124 -4.97 12.87 -1.47
N ARG A 125 -4.51 14.09 -1.15
CA ARG A 125 -5.29 15.32 -1.36
C ARG A 125 -5.58 15.59 -2.84
N ASP A 126 -4.75 15.05 -3.72
CA ASP A 126 -5.04 14.89 -5.15
C ASP A 126 -4.89 13.41 -5.57
N PRO A 127 -6.01 12.66 -5.63
CA PRO A 127 -6.02 11.27 -6.08
C PRO A 127 -5.62 11.06 -7.55
N TYR A 128 -5.54 12.10 -8.37
CA TYR A 128 -4.99 11.99 -9.73
C TYR A 128 -3.46 11.95 -9.73
N THR A 129 -2.81 12.49 -8.69
CA THR A 129 -1.35 12.54 -8.56
C THR A 129 -0.87 12.14 -7.15
N PRO A 130 -1.16 10.91 -6.69
CA PRO A 130 -0.79 10.45 -5.35
C PRO A 130 0.73 10.45 -5.16
N ARG A 131 1.20 10.92 -4.01
CA ARG A 131 2.64 11.12 -3.77
C ARG A 131 3.10 10.53 -2.44
N GLU A 132 4.17 9.73 -2.45
CA GLU A 132 4.85 9.33 -1.21
C GLU A 132 5.47 10.56 -0.53
N VAL A 133 5.19 10.72 0.75
CA VAL A 133 5.70 11.86 1.55
C VAL A 133 6.47 11.42 2.79
N ALA A 134 6.36 10.16 3.18
CA ALA A 134 7.21 9.52 4.18
C ALA A 134 7.15 8.00 4.03
N PHE A 135 8.14 7.31 4.60
CA PHE A 135 8.12 5.87 4.77
C PHE A 135 8.82 5.49 6.07
N TYR A 136 8.53 4.29 6.55
CA TYR A 136 9.29 3.66 7.64
C TYR A 136 9.50 2.19 7.33
N ILE A 137 10.76 1.76 7.33
CA ILE A 137 11.14 0.35 7.13
C ILE A 137 11.78 -0.12 8.43
N PRO A 138 11.12 -1.02 9.18
CA PRO A 138 11.71 -1.66 10.34
C PRO A 138 13.08 -2.29 10.04
N ALA A 139 13.99 -2.23 11.01
CA ALA A 139 15.20 -3.05 10.99
C ALA A 139 14.82 -4.52 11.28
N THR A 140 15.59 -5.46 10.73
CA THR A 140 15.44 -6.87 11.12
C THR A 140 15.94 -7.06 12.56
N THR A 141 15.44 -8.11 13.21
CA THR A 141 15.89 -8.54 14.54
C THR A 141 16.39 -9.98 14.48
N ALA A 142 17.01 -10.45 15.57
CA ALA A 142 17.37 -11.86 15.72
C ALA A 142 16.15 -12.82 15.63
N LYS A 143 14.92 -12.30 15.80
CA LYS A 143 13.68 -13.08 15.69
C LYS A 143 13.04 -13.00 14.30
N THR A 144 13.54 -12.12 13.41
CA THR A 144 12.97 -11.98 12.07
C THR A 144 13.17 -13.27 11.28
N ALA A 145 12.08 -13.86 10.82
CA ALA A 145 12.07 -15.14 10.14
C ALA A 145 12.55 -15.02 8.69
N GLU A 146 13.20 -16.08 8.21
CA GLU A 146 13.64 -16.15 6.82
C GLU A 146 12.47 -16.16 5.84
N ARG A 147 12.66 -15.51 4.69
CA ARG A 147 11.81 -15.59 3.50
C ARG A 147 12.60 -16.26 2.40
N CYS A 148 12.02 -17.28 1.80
CA CYS A 148 12.75 -18.16 0.89
C CYS A 148 12.10 -18.24 -0.48
N VAL A 149 12.92 -18.51 -1.48
CA VAL A 149 12.52 -18.79 -2.84
C VAL A 149 12.97 -20.20 -3.20
N ALA A 150 12.09 -20.97 -3.86
CA ALA A 150 12.47 -22.25 -4.46
C ALA A 150 13.16 -21.99 -5.82
N SER A 151 14.22 -22.74 -6.14
CA SER A 151 14.97 -22.57 -7.39
C SER A 151 14.14 -22.76 -8.67
N GLN A 152 12.97 -23.40 -8.61
CA GLN A 152 12.09 -23.60 -9.76
C GLN A 152 10.85 -22.70 -9.72
N VAL A 153 10.64 -21.93 -10.79
CA VAL A 153 9.40 -21.17 -11.03
C VAL A 153 8.29 -22.18 -11.34
N GLY A 154 7.17 -22.12 -10.62
CA GLY A 154 6.02 -23.02 -10.84
C GLY A 154 6.04 -24.34 -10.06
N ALA A 155 7.05 -24.58 -9.20
CA ALA A 155 7.00 -25.70 -8.28
C ALA A 155 5.91 -25.47 -7.21
N PRO A 156 5.08 -26.48 -6.88
CA PRO A 156 4.04 -26.35 -5.87
C PRO A 156 4.64 -25.94 -4.52
N ALA A 157 3.90 -25.14 -3.75
CA ALA A 157 4.27 -24.77 -2.40
C ALA A 157 4.53 -26.06 -1.58
N GLY A 158 5.78 -26.30 -1.19
CA GLY A 158 6.20 -27.51 -0.47
C GLY A 158 7.13 -28.46 -1.24
N ALA A 159 7.47 -28.18 -2.50
CA ALA A 159 8.48 -28.95 -3.22
C ALA A 159 9.87 -28.80 -2.56
N THR A 160 10.38 -29.90 -1.98
CA THR A 160 11.66 -29.96 -1.25
C THR A 160 12.87 -30.26 -2.13
N ASN A 161 12.67 -30.54 -3.42
CA ASN A 161 13.75 -30.98 -4.33
C ASN A 161 14.50 -29.84 -5.04
N GLY A 162 14.13 -28.58 -4.79
CA GLY A 162 14.83 -27.41 -5.33
C GLY A 162 15.78 -26.79 -4.31
N THR A 163 16.94 -26.32 -4.74
CA THR A 163 17.84 -25.50 -3.93
C THR A 163 17.07 -24.28 -3.39
N ARG A 164 16.89 -24.23 -2.06
CA ARG A 164 16.17 -23.17 -1.37
C ARG A 164 17.16 -22.04 -1.07
N SER A 165 16.88 -20.84 -1.56
CA SER A 165 17.60 -19.63 -1.16
C SER A 165 16.75 -18.85 -0.17
N CYS A 166 17.29 -18.55 1.00
CA CYS A 166 16.60 -17.88 2.10
C CYS A 166 17.31 -16.60 2.48
N LYS A 167 16.53 -15.55 2.76
CA LYS A 167 17.02 -14.25 3.26
C LYS A 167 16.17 -13.80 4.43
N VAL A 168 16.80 -13.19 5.43
CA VAL A 168 16.08 -12.56 6.54
C VAL A 168 15.63 -11.17 6.09
N ALA A 169 14.33 -10.97 5.97
CA ALA A 169 13.75 -9.72 5.50
C ALA A 169 12.46 -9.41 6.27
N ILE A 170 12.27 -8.13 6.61
CA ILE A 170 11.02 -7.64 7.18
C ILE A 170 9.88 -7.84 6.16
N GLN A 171 8.68 -8.01 6.67
CA GLN A 171 7.44 -8.16 5.92
C GLN A 171 6.33 -7.43 6.68
N THR A 172 6.34 -6.08 6.61
CA THR A 172 5.20 -5.29 7.11
C THR A 172 3.95 -5.72 6.36
N ASN A 173 3.06 -6.41 7.07
CA ASN A 173 1.89 -7.05 6.51
C ASN A 173 0.70 -6.10 6.63
N ASN A 174 0.44 -5.58 7.83
CA ASN A 174 -0.67 -4.65 8.03
C ASN A 174 -0.15 -3.32 8.56
N VAL A 175 -0.89 -2.27 8.26
CA VAL A 175 -0.75 -0.95 8.85
C VAL A 175 -2.09 -0.50 9.40
N GLU A 176 -2.08 0.21 10.52
CA GLU A 176 -3.27 0.90 11.04
C GLU A 176 -2.90 2.25 11.64
N VAL A 177 -3.89 3.13 11.82
CA VAL A 177 -3.74 4.48 12.38
C VAL A 177 -4.82 4.84 13.38
N ASP A 178 -4.56 5.85 14.21
CA ASP A 178 -5.54 6.40 15.13
C ASP A 178 -5.58 7.95 15.13
N ASP A 179 -6.58 8.51 15.80
CA ASP A 179 -6.78 9.97 15.92
C ASP A 179 -5.68 10.67 16.74
N ARG A 180 -4.79 9.95 17.43
CA ARG A 180 -3.60 10.52 18.10
C ARG A 180 -2.47 10.79 17.11
N GLY A 181 -2.64 10.39 15.86
CA GLY A 181 -1.64 10.50 14.80
C GLY A 181 -0.57 9.41 14.87
N LEU A 182 -0.84 8.29 15.56
CA LEU A 182 0.06 7.15 15.61
C LEU A 182 -0.21 6.20 14.45
N VAL A 183 0.86 5.60 13.94
CA VAL A 183 0.86 4.61 12.86
C VAL A 183 1.43 3.31 13.38
N TYR A 184 0.67 2.22 13.25
CA TYR A 184 0.97 0.89 13.77
C TYR A 184 1.30 -0.03 12.60
N LEU A 185 2.46 -0.68 12.62
CA LEU A 185 2.88 -1.60 11.56
C LEU A 185 3.09 -2.98 12.15
N ALA A 186 2.32 -3.96 11.68
CA ALA A 186 2.43 -5.36 12.12
C ALA A 186 3.19 -6.19 11.08
N ASP A 187 4.29 -6.79 11.52
CA ASP A 187 5.17 -7.61 10.67
C ASP A 187 4.80 -9.10 10.72
N ARG A 188 4.64 -9.75 9.56
CA ARG A 188 4.34 -11.20 9.48
C ARG A 188 5.58 -12.10 9.55
N ALA A 189 6.77 -11.52 9.55
CA ALA A 189 8.04 -12.23 9.61
C ALA A 189 8.63 -12.16 11.02
N ASN A 190 7.80 -12.03 12.06
CA ASN A 190 8.22 -11.98 13.46
C ASN A 190 9.15 -10.80 13.82
N THR A 191 9.15 -9.71 13.04
CA THR A 191 9.87 -8.47 13.41
C THR A 191 9.11 -7.67 14.47
N GLY A 192 7.83 -7.99 14.72
CA GLY A 192 7.02 -7.43 15.79
C GLY A 192 6.10 -6.28 15.34
N LEU A 193 5.61 -5.52 16.32
CA LEU A 193 4.76 -4.34 16.14
C LEU A 193 5.60 -3.07 16.29
N HIS A 194 5.49 -2.15 15.35
CA HIS A 194 6.14 -0.84 15.41
C HIS A 194 5.09 0.26 15.50
N ILE A 195 5.31 1.24 16.37
CA ILE A 195 4.44 2.40 16.52
C ILE A 195 5.29 3.63 16.20
N VAL A 196 4.90 4.33 15.14
CA VAL A 196 5.63 5.49 14.63
C VAL A 196 4.68 6.69 14.49
N LYS A 197 5.25 7.88 14.32
CA LYS A 197 4.52 9.12 14.08
C LYS A 197 5.19 9.88 12.94
N LEU A 198 4.39 10.56 12.12
CA LEU A 198 4.91 11.45 11.09
C LEU A 198 5.71 12.60 11.72
N THR A 199 6.76 13.03 11.02
CA THR A 199 7.60 14.18 11.42
C THR A 199 7.83 15.12 10.23
N GLY A 200 8.21 16.37 10.51
CA GLY A 200 8.66 17.32 9.49
C GLY A 200 7.59 17.65 8.44
N ALA A 201 7.97 17.67 7.16
CA ALA A 201 7.07 18.06 6.08
C ALA A 201 5.82 17.17 5.97
N ALA A 202 5.94 15.86 6.26
CA ALA A 202 4.82 14.95 6.24
C ALA A 202 3.84 15.21 7.40
N ALA A 203 4.34 15.55 8.59
CA ALA A 203 3.49 15.91 9.74
C ALA A 203 2.65 17.17 9.46
N ARG A 204 3.22 18.16 8.75
CA ARG A 204 2.50 19.39 8.40
C ARG A 204 1.30 19.17 7.49
N ILE A 205 1.30 18.13 6.64
CA ILE A 205 0.15 17.79 5.77
C ILE A 205 -1.09 17.48 6.60
N VAL A 206 -0.91 16.86 7.78
CA VAL A 206 -1.99 16.42 8.66
C VAL A 206 -2.26 17.40 9.81
N GLY A 207 -1.62 18.57 9.80
CA GLY A 207 -1.76 19.60 10.84
C GLY A 207 -0.87 19.41 12.08
N GLY A 208 0.16 18.55 11.99
CA GLY A 208 1.18 18.41 13.02
C GLY A 208 2.31 19.44 12.88
N ASN A 209 3.05 19.64 13.99
CA ASN A 209 4.27 20.45 14.04
C ASN A 209 5.48 19.69 13.48
#